data_AF-A0A0J1CS67-F1
#
_entry.id   AF-A0A0J1CS67-F1
#
_cell.length_a   1.000
_cell.length_b   1.000
_cell.length_c   1.000
_cell.angle_alpha   90.00
_cell.angle_beta   90.00
_cell.angle_gamma   90.00
#
_symmetry.space_group_name_H-M   'P 1'
#
loop_
_entity.id
_entity.type
_entity.pdbx_description
1 polymer ?
#
loop_
_entity_poly.entity_id
_entity_poly.type
_entity_poly.pdbx_seq_one_letter_code
_entity_poly.pdbx_strand_id
1 'polypeptide(L)'
;MQTDRIEPGVAPRAAELAEIGPRISGTALDVCWSEPSLDPGFAELNNVVPRPNRSSAPVETRTAMAGLVRDNQHAFFNNRPLLTEYTQ
;
A
#
# COMPACT_ATOMS: atom_id res chain seq x y z
N MET A 1 -12.39 7.63 19.90
CA MET A 1 -11.44 6.71 19.23
C MET A 1 -10.47 7.59 18.48
N GLN A 2 -9.33 7.86 19.12
CA GLN A 2 -8.34 8.85 18.67
C GLN A 2 -7.56 8.26 17.49
N THR A 3 -7.81 8.73 16.27
CA THR A 3 -6.97 8.43 15.10
C THR A 3 -5.89 9.51 14.97
N ASP A 4 -5.06 9.64 16.00
CA ASP A 4 -3.86 10.48 15.97
C ASP A 4 -2.70 9.60 16.41
N ARG A 5 -2.07 8.96 15.41
CA ARG A 5 -0.63 8.63 15.30
C ARG A 5 -0.44 7.52 14.27
N ILE A 6 -0.45 7.94 13.01
CA ILE A 6 0.44 7.36 12.01
C ILE A 6 1.56 8.38 11.90
N GLU A 7 2.77 8.00 12.31
CA GLU A 7 3.98 8.84 12.28
C GLU A 7 4.22 9.42 10.86
N PRO A 8 4.82 10.62 10.73
CA PRO A 8 5.02 11.26 9.44
C PRO A 8 6.12 10.54 8.65
N GLY A 9 5.80 9.99 7.47
CA GLY A 9 6.80 9.57 6.48
C GLY A 9 6.53 8.31 5.64
N VAL A 10 5.45 7.55 5.88
CA VAL A 10 5.26 6.25 5.22
C VAL A 10 4.60 6.34 3.84
N ALA A 11 3.70 7.31 3.63
CA ALA A 11 3.07 7.56 2.33
C ALA A 11 3.02 9.07 2.05
N PRO A 12 3.39 9.51 0.83
CA PRO A 12 3.50 10.92 0.51
C PRO A 12 2.14 11.61 0.48
N ARG A 13 2.13 12.89 0.86
CA ARG A 13 0.99 13.81 0.74
C ARG A 13 1.16 14.73 -0.47
N ALA A 14 0.06 15.26 -0.99
CA ALA A 14 0.11 16.19 -2.12
C ALA A 14 0.98 17.44 -1.80
N ALA A 15 0.83 18.00 -0.60
CA ALA A 15 1.60 19.18 -0.18
C ALA A 15 3.13 18.93 -0.16
N GLU A 16 3.56 17.75 0.27
CA GLU A 16 4.98 17.36 0.30
C GLU A 16 5.54 17.25 -1.12
N LEU A 17 4.75 16.69 -2.04
CA LEU A 17 5.14 16.57 -3.45
C LEU A 17 5.13 17.90 -4.18
N ALA A 18 4.24 18.83 -3.80
CA ALA A 18 4.24 20.19 -4.33
C ALA A 18 5.53 20.94 -3.99
N GLU A 19 6.07 20.76 -2.77
CA GLU A 19 7.31 21.39 -2.33
C GLU A 19 8.53 20.89 -3.12
N ILE A 20 8.62 19.59 -3.36
CA ILE A 20 9.76 18.98 -4.08
C ILE A 20 9.56 18.93 -5.61
N GLY A 21 8.34 19.19 -6.10
CA GLY A 21 7.95 19.11 -7.50
C GLY A 21 8.89 19.82 -8.47
N PRO A 22 9.40 21.04 -8.18
CA PRO A 22 10.36 21.73 -9.04
C PRO A 22 11.70 20.99 -9.23
N ARG A 23 12.02 20.01 -8.36
CA ARG A 23 13.28 19.24 -8.39
C ARG A 23 13.14 17.88 -9.08
N ILE A 24 11.92 17.43 -9.35
CA ILE A 24 11.65 16.11 -9.94
C ILE A 24 10.78 16.26 -11.19
N SER A 25 11.24 15.67 -12.29
CA SER A 25 10.53 15.76 -13.58
C SER A 25 9.22 14.96 -13.58
N GLY A 26 9.06 13.98 -12.67
CA GLY A 26 7.82 13.24 -12.49
C GLY A 26 7.89 12.18 -11.38
N THR A 27 6.74 11.71 -10.91
CA THR A 27 6.62 10.65 -9.89
C THR A 27 5.36 9.82 -10.12
N ALA A 28 5.49 8.49 -10.03
CA ALA A 28 4.35 7.56 -10.04
C ALA A 28 4.21 6.93 -8.65
N LEU A 29 3.00 6.96 -8.10
CA LEU A 29 2.72 6.49 -6.74
C LEU A 29 1.70 5.37 -6.78
N ASP A 30 1.98 4.23 -6.16
CA ASP A 30 0.96 3.19 -5.91
C ASP A 30 0.32 3.32 -4.52
N VAL A 31 1.00 4.01 -3.59
CA VAL A 31 0.47 4.29 -2.25
C VAL A 31 0.55 5.78 -1.97
N CYS A 32 -0.52 6.33 -1.43
CA CYS A 32 -0.61 7.72 -1.00
C CYS A 32 -1.30 7.86 0.35
N TRP A 33 -1.07 9.00 1.00
CA TRP A 33 -1.73 9.28 2.27
C TRP A 33 -3.25 9.41 2.10
N SER A 34 -4.02 8.93 3.08
CA SER A 34 -5.49 8.96 3.11
C SER A 34 -6.23 8.10 2.09
N GLU A 35 -5.60 7.07 1.50
CA GLU A 35 -6.33 6.09 0.66
C GLU A 35 -7.51 5.44 1.41
N PRO A 36 -8.66 5.20 0.73
CA PRO A 36 -8.95 5.46 -0.69
C PRO A 36 -9.39 6.91 -0.99
N SER A 37 -9.54 7.75 0.05
CA SER A 37 -9.96 9.15 -0.03
C SER A 37 -8.79 10.06 -0.41
N LEU A 38 -8.39 9.99 -1.68
CA LEU A 38 -7.27 10.76 -2.22
C LEU A 38 -7.43 12.27 -1.97
N ASP A 39 -6.35 12.92 -1.52
CA ASP A 39 -6.28 14.38 -1.39
C ASP A 39 -6.50 15.05 -2.76
N PRO A 40 -7.50 15.97 -2.90
CA PRO A 40 -7.75 16.69 -4.15
C PRO A 40 -6.52 17.43 -4.69
N GLY A 41 -5.57 17.82 -3.84
CA GLY A 41 -4.32 18.46 -4.25
C GLY A 41 -3.46 17.61 -5.19
N PHE A 42 -3.63 16.28 -5.21
CA PHE A 42 -2.97 15.44 -6.22
C PHE A 42 -3.43 15.73 -7.65
N ALA A 43 -4.66 16.22 -7.84
CA ALA A 43 -5.17 16.60 -9.16
C ALA A 43 -4.53 17.90 -9.70
N GLU A 44 -3.90 18.70 -8.83
CA GLU A 44 -3.22 19.95 -9.20
C GLU A 44 -1.76 19.71 -9.66
N LEU A 45 -1.20 18.53 -9.39
CA LEU A 45 0.19 18.18 -9.70
C LEU A 45 0.31 17.50 -11.07
N ASN A 46 0.76 18.26 -12.07
CA ASN A 46 0.95 17.75 -13.44
C ASN A 46 2.11 16.74 -13.60
N ASN A 47 2.97 16.63 -12.60
CA ASN A 47 4.14 15.73 -12.59
C ASN A 47 3.92 14.48 -11.72
N VAL A 48 2.73 14.28 -11.14
CA VAL A 48 2.45 13.13 -10.27
C VAL A 48 1.33 12.26 -10.86
N VAL A 49 1.56 10.95 -10.88
CA VAL A 49 0.58 9.95 -11.33
C VAL A 49 0.24 9.01 -10.16
N PRO A 50 -0.84 9.27 -9.42
CA PRO A 50 -1.31 8.35 -8.37
C PRO A 50 -2.07 7.16 -8.97
N ARG A 51 -1.81 5.97 -8.42
CA ARG A 51 -2.46 4.70 -8.75
C ARG A 51 -3.10 4.16 -7.46
N PRO A 52 -4.29 3.54 -7.53
CA PRO A 52 -5.06 3.20 -6.33
C PRO A 52 -4.62 1.86 -5.74
N ASN A 53 -3.37 1.77 -5.26
CA ASN A 53 -2.83 0.62 -4.51
C ASN A 53 -3.18 -0.75 -5.10
N ARG A 54 -2.78 -0.93 -6.36
CA ARG A 54 -3.15 -2.12 -7.15
C ARG A 54 -1.93 -2.92 -7.62
N SER A 55 -0.75 -2.67 -7.07
CA SER A 55 0.44 -3.47 -7.43
C SER A 55 0.24 -4.98 -7.17
N SER A 56 -0.45 -5.35 -6.09
CA SER A 56 -0.76 -6.75 -5.76
C SER A 56 -2.05 -7.29 -6.38
N ALA A 57 -2.71 -6.54 -7.28
CA ALA A 57 -3.98 -6.92 -7.87
C ALA A 57 -3.93 -7.91 -9.08
N PRO A 58 -2.78 -8.27 -9.70
CA PRO A 58 -2.78 -9.31 -10.72
C PRO A 58 -3.41 -10.63 -10.23
N VAL A 59 -4.07 -11.35 -11.14
CA VAL A 59 -4.81 -12.57 -10.83
C VAL A 59 -3.88 -13.63 -10.26
N GLU A 60 -2.68 -13.77 -10.82
CA GLU A 60 -1.65 -14.70 -10.42
C GLU A 60 -1.21 -14.44 -8.97
N THR A 61 -0.91 -13.17 -8.64
CA THR A 61 -0.53 -12.76 -7.29
C THR A 61 -1.66 -13.00 -6.29
N ARG A 62 -2.89 -12.57 -6.61
CA ARG A 62 -4.04 -12.77 -5.72
C ARG A 62 -4.39 -14.24 -5.52
N THR A 63 -4.25 -15.06 -6.55
CA THR A 63 -4.47 -16.51 -6.48
C THR A 63 -3.42 -17.17 -5.60
N ALA A 64 -2.15 -16.83 -5.76
CA ALA A 64 -1.07 -17.35 -4.93
C ALA A 64 -1.23 -16.93 -3.46
N MET A 65 -1.56 -15.67 -3.19
CA MET A 65 -1.83 -15.16 -1.84
C MET A 65 -3.01 -15.89 -1.18
N ALA A 66 -4.13 -16.08 -1.89
CA ALA A 66 -5.28 -16.83 -1.40
C ALA A 66 -4.92 -18.31 -1.12
N GLY A 67 -4.11 -18.91 -2.01
CA GLY A 67 -3.56 -20.24 -1.81
C GLY A 67 -2.74 -20.35 -0.53
N LEU A 68 -1.81 -19.42 -0.32
CA LEU A 68 -0.97 -19.38 0.88
C LEU A 68 -1.79 -19.28 2.18
N VAL A 69 -2.85 -18.47 2.19
CA VAL A 69 -3.76 -18.38 3.36
C VAL A 69 -4.44 -19.72 3.64
N ARG A 70 -5.01 -20.36 2.61
CA ARG A 70 -5.67 -21.67 2.73
C ARG A 70 -4.68 -22.75 3.20
N ASP A 71 -3.47 -22.75 2.68
CA ASP A 71 -2.47 -23.77 3.01
C ASP A 71 -1.98 -23.60 4.47
N ASN A 72 -1.86 -22.36 4.96
CA ASN A 72 -1.62 -22.07 6.37
C ASN A 72 -2.78 -22.55 7.27
N GLN A 73 -4.04 -22.33 6.89
CA GLN A 73 -5.19 -22.85 7.64
C GLN A 73 -5.15 -24.38 7.70
N HIS A 74 -4.87 -25.04 6.57
CA HIS A 74 -4.73 -26.49 6.53
C HIS A 74 -3.58 -26.98 7.41
N ALA A 75 -2.44 -26.29 7.45
CA ALA A 75 -1.34 -26.63 8.35
C ALA A 75 -1.75 -26.52 9.83
N PHE A 76 -2.41 -25.41 10.20
CA PHE A 76 -2.88 -25.15 11.55
C PHE A 76 -3.81 -26.26 12.07
N PHE A 77 -4.87 -26.58 11.32
CA PHE A 77 -5.85 -27.59 11.75
C PHE A 77 -5.29 -29.02 11.78
N ASN A 78 -4.15 -29.27 11.12
CA ASN A 78 -3.47 -30.57 11.16
C ASN A 78 -2.28 -30.58 12.15
N ASN A 79 -2.16 -29.60 13.04
CA ASN A 79 -1.04 -29.48 13.98
C ASN A 79 0.34 -29.52 13.30
N ARG A 80 0.45 -28.92 12.10
CA ARG A 80 1.72 -28.77 11.36
C ARG A 80 2.19 -27.32 11.46
N PRO A 81 3.51 -27.06 11.34
CA PRO A 81 4.03 -25.69 11.30
C PRO A 81 3.37 -24.85 10.20
N LEU A 82 3.13 -23.57 10.48
CA LEU A 82 2.63 -22.62 9.50
C LEU A 82 3.70 -22.35 8.43
N LEU A 83 3.25 -22.10 7.20
CA LEU A 83 4.15 -21.83 6.07
C LEU A 83 4.78 -20.44 6.16
N THR A 84 4.03 -19.48 6.72
CA THR A 84 4.45 -18.08 6.86
C THR A 84 4.05 -17.57 8.23
N GLU A 85 4.60 -18.18 9.27
CA GLU A 85 4.43 -17.71 10.65
C GLU A 85 5.12 -16.36 10.83
N TYR A 86 4.44 -15.43 11.50
CA TYR A 86 5.06 -14.21 11.97
C TYR A 86 5.53 -14.42 13.41
N THR A 87 6.85 -14.41 13.61
CA THR A 87 7.48 -14.83 14.87
C THR A 87 8.06 -13.66 15.67
N GLN A 88 7.66 -12.42 15.38
CA GLN A 88 8.20 -11.21 16.01
C GLN A 88 7.21 -10.56 16.97
#